data_AF-A0A1F9RCB1-F1
#
_entry.id   AF-A0A1F9RCB1-F1
#
_cell.length_a   1.000
_cell.length_b   1.000
_cell.length_c   1.000
_cell.angle_alpha   90.00
_cell.angle_beta   90.00
_cell.angle_gamma   90.00
#
_symmetry.space_group_name_H-M   'P 1'
#
loop_
_entity.id
_entity.type
_entity.pdbx_description
1 polymer ?
#
loop_
_entity_poly.entity_id
_entity_poly.type
_entity_poly.pdbx_seq_one_letter_code
_entity_poly.pdbx_strand_id
1 'polypeptide(L)'
;MLKVLASLRLFFFLCLLLAAAFLYQTLFNRGAPVYGSWWFAGLGALAAANIAACSLSRRGASAHYLLIHAGLVVVIAGAFVTRAFRFEGELPLRAGQESDLAYSGRDTYKLPFSVKLEDFKLEYYREPLGVITVEDAGGRRDLYAVEGASLTLPSARLKVLKLARDFGVTARGETAEKSPYWFNPAARLEITAAGKTRRLWFFANFPGMHGEDLPLRVTYALEQAEIKNFTSTVQVRGRAGTVTRAEISVNKPLRVNGYTLYQTSYDPADARYTLLTVTRDRGAWVVFAGFSILLLGVLLWLRK
;
A
#
# COMPACT_ATOMS: atom_id res chain seq x y z
N MET A 1 4.56 23.61 -42.58
CA MET A 1 4.44 23.09 -41.19
C MET A 1 3.49 21.90 -41.07
N LEU A 2 2.23 22.00 -41.53
CA LEU A 2 1.25 20.90 -41.42
C LEU A 2 1.68 19.57 -42.09
N LYS A 3 2.35 19.64 -43.26
CA LYS A 3 2.89 18.45 -43.96
C LYS A 3 3.97 17.70 -43.17
N VAL A 4 4.76 18.42 -42.36
CA VAL A 4 5.78 17.80 -41.50
C VAL A 4 5.13 17.15 -40.29
N LEU A 5 4.13 17.81 -39.69
CA LEU A 5 3.37 17.28 -38.56
C LEU A 5 2.54 16.05 -38.94
N ALA A 6 2.01 15.95 -40.17
CA ALA A 6 1.28 14.79 -40.67
C ALA A 6 2.18 13.73 -41.35
N SER A 7 3.47 13.70 -41.02
CA SER A 7 4.43 12.77 -41.64
C SER A 7 4.50 11.43 -40.91
N LEU A 8 4.43 10.33 -41.67
CA LEU A 8 4.70 8.98 -41.15
C LEU A 8 6.17 8.79 -40.72
N ARG A 9 7.10 9.51 -41.36
CA ARG A 9 8.52 9.47 -40.94
C ARG A 9 8.69 10.04 -39.53
N LEU A 10 7.97 11.13 -39.24
CA LEU A 10 7.93 11.71 -37.90
C LEU A 10 7.28 10.74 -36.90
N PHE A 11 6.18 10.08 -37.28
CA PHE A 11 5.53 9.08 -36.44
C PHE A 11 6.50 7.98 -35.98
N PHE A 12 7.16 7.30 -36.93
CA PHE A 12 8.08 6.20 -36.60
C PHE A 12 9.30 6.68 -35.79
N PHE A 13 9.80 7.87 -36.09
CA PHE A 13 10.87 8.49 -35.30
C PHE A 13 10.45 8.71 -33.84
N LEU A 14 9.25 9.28 -33.62
CA LEU A 14 8.71 9.48 -32.27
C LEU A 14 8.47 8.17 -31.53
N CYS A 15 7.96 7.14 -32.22
CA CYS A 15 7.79 5.81 -31.65
C CYS A 15 9.13 5.21 -31.20
N LEU A 16 10.19 5.36 -32.00
CA LEU A 16 11.52 4.86 -31.66
C LEU A 16 12.12 5.60 -30.45
N LEU A 17 11.97 6.93 -30.39
CA LEU A 17 12.40 7.71 -29.22
C LEU A 17 11.64 7.33 -27.94
N LEU A 18 10.32 7.18 -28.03
CA LEU A 18 9.50 6.75 -26.90
C LEU A 18 9.87 5.33 -26.46
N ALA A 19 10.06 4.40 -27.41
CA ALA A 19 10.51 3.04 -27.12
C ALA A 19 11.88 3.01 -26.44
N ALA A 20 12.84 3.82 -26.90
CA ALA A 20 14.14 3.96 -26.27
C ALA A 20 14.02 4.52 -24.84
N ALA A 21 13.16 5.52 -24.63
CA ALA A 21 12.88 6.08 -23.30
C ALA A 21 12.26 5.04 -22.34
N PHE A 22 11.31 4.23 -22.81
CA PHE A 22 10.72 3.13 -22.04
C PHE A 22 11.75 2.05 -21.71
N LEU A 23 12.55 1.64 -22.71
CA LEU A 23 13.58 0.63 -22.52
C LEU A 23 14.64 1.10 -21.52
N TYR A 24 15.09 2.36 -21.63
CA TYR A 24 16.04 2.94 -20.70
C TYR A 24 15.50 2.94 -19.26
N GLN A 25 14.28 3.46 -19.03
CA GLN A 25 13.69 3.48 -17.70
C GLN A 25 13.52 2.06 -17.13
N THR A 26 13.16 1.09 -17.99
CA THR A 26 12.97 -0.31 -17.59
C THR A 26 14.28 -1.00 -17.23
N LEU A 27 15.33 -0.85 -18.05
CA LEU A 27 16.60 -1.55 -17.86
C LEU A 27 17.43 -0.96 -16.71
N PHE A 28 17.44 0.36 -16.59
CA PHE A 28 18.31 1.02 -15.63
C PHE A 28 17.60 1.32 -14.31
N ASN A 29 16.31 1.66 -14.35
CA ASN A 29 15.45 2.04 -13.22
C ASN A 29 16.19 2.81 -12.10
N ARG A 30 17.05 3.76 -12.49
CA ARG A 30 17.93 4.53 -11.61
C ARG A 30 17.92 5.98 -12.06
N GLY A 31 18.07 6.90 -11.12
CA GLY A 31 18.12 8.34 -11.39
C GLY A 31 16.73 9.00 -11.51
N ALA A 32 16.69 10.18 -12.13
CA ALA A 32 15.47 10.95 -12.27
C ALA A 32 14.44 10.19 -13.14
N PRO A 33 13.17 10.06 -12.69
CA PRO A 33 12.18 9.28 -13.40
C PRO A 33 11.85 9.90 -14.77
N VAL A 34 12.04 9.12 -15.83
CA VAL A 34 11.76 9.54 -17.23
C VAL A 34 10.32 9.98 -17.39
N TYR A 35 9.36 9.22 -16.84
CA TYR A 35 7.93 9.55 -16.88
C TYR A 35 7.60 10.83 -16.11
N GLY A 36 8.48 11.22 -15.20
CA GLY A 36 8.45 12.44 -14.41
C GLY A 36 8.94 13.69 -15.16
N SER A 37 9.58 13.53 -16.32
CA SER A 37 10.29 14.61 -17.00
C SER A 37 9.41 15.42 -17.98
N TRP A 38 9.78 16.69 -18.18
CA TRP A 38 9.06 17.58 -19.11
C TRP A 38 9.28 17.20 -20.58
N TRP A 39 10.47 16.70 -20.94
CA TRP A 39 10.78 16.31 -22.32
C TRP A 39 9.97 15.08 -22.75
N PHE A 40 9.77 14.12 -21.84
CA PHE A 40 8.92 12.96 -22.09
C PHE A 40 7.47 13.40 -22.34
N ALA A 41 7.02 14.41 -21.60
CA ALA A 41 5.72 15.02 -21.85
C ALA A 41 5.63 15.72 -23.21
N GLY A 42 6.69 16.43 -23.61
CA GLY A 42 6.81 17.02 -24.95
C GLY A 42 6.73 15.97 -26.07
N LEU A 43 7.42 14.84 -25.92
CA LEU A 43 7.38 13.74 -26.89
C LEU A 43 5.98 13.15 -27.04
N GLY A 44 5.28 12.89 -25.92
CA GLY A 44 3.92 12.36 -25.98
C GLY A 44 2.91 13.35 -26.56
N ALA A 45 3.01 14.64 -26.22
CA ALA A 45 2.18 15.69 -26.80
C ALA A 45 2.40 15.81 -28.32
N LEU A 46 3.66 15.76 -28.76
CA LEU A 46 4.01 15.79 -30.18
C LEU A 46 3.52 14.53 -30.91
N ALA A 47 3.61 13.34 -30.28
CA ALA A 47 3.06 12.11 -30.83
C ALA A 47 1.54 12.18 -30.99
N ALA A 48 0.81 12.68 -29.99
CA ALA A 48 -0.64 12.90 -30.09
C ALA A 48 -1.00 13.86 -31.22
N ALA A 49 -0.28 14.99 -31.35
CA ALA A 49 -0.48 15.95 -32.43
C ALA A 49 -0.17 15.35 -33.82
N ASN A 50 0.89 14.54 -33.93
CA ASN A 50 1.23 13.84 -35.16
C ASN A 50 0.16 12.81 -35.55
N ILE A 51 -0.31 11.99 -34.61
CA ILE A 51 -1.39 11.01 -34.85
C ILE A 51 -2.66 11.72 -35.33
N ALA A 52 -3.05 12.81 -34.65
CA ALA A 52 -4.21 13.61 -35.05
C ALA A 52 -4.05 14.17 -36.48
N ALA A 53 -2.89 14.79 -36.78
CA ALA A 53 -2.62 15.38 -38.09
C ALA A 53 -2.59 14.32 -39.21
N CYS A 54 -1.93 13.18 -38.99
CA CYS A 54 -1.91 12.04 -39.92
C CYS A 54 -3.34 11.54 -40.18
N SER A 55 -4.12 11.34 -39.13
CA SER A 55 -5.49 10.79 -39.21
C SER A 55 -6.44 11.73 -39.97
N LEU A 56 -6.38 13.03 -39.70
CA LEU A 56 -7.21 14.05 -40.34
C LEU A 56 -6.78 14.35 -41.78
N SER A 57 -5.49 14.17 -42.11
CA SER A 57 -4.99 14.35 -43.47
C SER A 57 -5.35 13.20 -44.42
N ARG A 58 -5.84 12.07 -43.89
CA ARG A 58 -6.19 10.89 -44.68
C ARG A 58 -7.50 11.11 -45.43
N ARG A 59 -7.40 11.26 -46.76
CA ARG A 59 -8.58 11.28 -47.65
C ARG A 59 -9.32 9.94 -47.61
N GLY A 60 -10.65 9.98 -47.55
CA GLY A 60 -11.49 8.78 -47.52
C GLY A 60 -11.42 7.98 -46.23
N ALA A 61 -10.97 8.59 -45.12
CA ALA A 61 -10.95 7.94 -43.81
C ALA A 61 -12.36 7.53 -43.38
N SER A 62 -12.52 6.27 -42.98
CA SER A 62 -13.77 5.75 -42.43
C SER A 62 -14.01 6.29 -41.01
N ALA A 63 -15.28 6.31 -40.59
CA ALA A 63 -15.63 6.72 -39.22
C ALA A 63 -14.93 5.87 -38.15
N HIS A 64 -14.88 4.54 -38.31
CA HIS A 64 -14.17 3.66 -37.37
C HIS A 64 -12.67 3.95 -37.31
N TYR A 65 -12.03 4.25 -38.45
CA TYR A 65 -10.61 4.61 -38.49
C TYR A 65 -10.36 5.89 -37.70
N LEU A 66 -11.18 6.93 -37.93
CA LEU A 66 -11.07 8.20 -37.21
C LEU A 66 -11.35 8.04 -35.72
N LEU A 67 -12.32 7.22 -35.33
CA LEU A 67 -12.63 6.96 -33.92
C LEU A 67 -11.48 6.23 -33.20
N ILE A 68 -10.88 5.21 -33.81
CA ILE A 68 -9.75 4.49 -33.19
C ILE A 68 -8.58 5.47 -32.92
N HIS A 69 -8.23 6.30 -33.90
CA HIS A 69 -7.13 7.24 -33.76
C HIS A 69 -7.47 8.42 -32.83
N ALA A 70 -8.70 8.92 -32.87
CA ALA A 70 -9.18 9.94 -31.94
C ALA A 70 -9.15 9.42 -30.50
N GLY A 71 -9.58 8.18 -30.26
CA GLY A 71 -9.49 7.52 -28.95
C GLY A 71 -8.05 7.47 -28.43
N LEU A 72 -7.09 7.09 -29.27
CA LEU A 72 -5.67 7.08 -28.92
C LEU A 72 -5.16 8.49 -28.55
N VAL A 73 -5.50 9.51 -29.33
CA VAL A 73 -5.13 10.90 -29.04
C VAL A 73 -5.74 11.37 -27.71
N VAL A 74 -7.00 11.05 -27.45
CA VAL A 74 -7.69 11.41 -26.19
C VAL A 74 -7.08 10.67 -25.00
N VAL A 75 -6.69 9.41 -25.14
CA VAL A 75 -5.97 8.66 -24.09
C VAL A 75 -4.64 9.34 -23.74
N ILE A 76 -3.83 9.69 -24.76
CA ILE A 76 -2.54 10.36 -24.55
C ILE A 76 -2.76 11.74 -23.90
N ALA A 77 -3.71 12.53 -24.40
CA ALA A 77 -4.05 13.83 -23.83
C ALA A 77 -4.54 13.69 -22.37
N GLY A 78 -5.40 12.72 -22.09
CA GLY A 78 -5.90 12.42 -20.75
C GLY A 78 -4.78 12.06 -19.77
N ALA A 79 -3.78 11.29 -20.20
CA ALA A 79 -2.61 10.98 -19.38
C ALA A 79 -1.82 12.24 -18.99
N PHE A 80 -1.71 13.22 -19.90
CA PHE A 80 -1.09 14.51 -19.58
C PHE A 80 -1.95 15.39 -18.67
N VAL A 81 -3.27 15.37 -18.82
CA VAL A 81 -4.19 16.04 -17.88
C VAL A 81 -4.06 15.43 -16.50
N THR A 82 -4.03 14.10 -16.38
CA THR A 82 -3.77 13.40 -15.11
C THR A 82 -2.44 13.86 -14.53
N ARG A 83 -1.36 13.85 -15.31
CA ARG A 83 -0.05 14.29 -14.84
C ARG A 83 -0.04 15.74 -14.33
N ALA A 84 -0.74 16.65 -15.00
CA ALA A 84 -0.74 18.07 -14.66
C ALA A 84 -1.60 18.39 -13.44
N PHE A 85 -2.69 17.65 -13.20
CA PHE A 85 -3.70 18.01 -12.20
C PHE A 85 -3.94 16.95 -11.12
N ARG A 86 -3.22 15.81 -11.16
CA ARG A 86 -3.30 14.80 -10.11
C ARG A 86 -2.76 15.39 -8.81
N PHE A 87 -3.56 15.25 -7.76
CA PHE A 87 -3.16 15.47 -6.39
C PHE A 87 -3.07 14.12 -5.69
N GLU A 88 -2.04 13.96 -4.87
CA GLU A 88 -1.84 12.81 -3.99
C GLU A 88 -1.17 13.30 -2.71
N GLY A 89 -1.67 12.85 -1.57
CA GLY A 89 -1.09 13.17 -0.28
C GLY A 89 -1.48 12.15 0.78
N GLU A 90 -0.74 12.16 1.87
CA GLU A 90 -0.92 11.29 3.02
C GLU A 90 -1.76 11.99 4.09
N LEU A 91 -2.70 11.27 4.68
CA LEU A 91 -3.55 11.72 5.77
C LEU A 91 -3.35 10.76 6.96
N PRO A 92 -2.32 10.99 7.78
CA PRO A 92 -2.07 10.21 8.98
C PRO A 92 -3.10 10.56 10.05
N LEU A 93 -3.71 9.55 10.67
CA LEU A 93 -4.71 9.72 11.72
C LEU A 93 -4.49 8.71 12.84
N ARG A 94 -4.84 9.11 14.07
CA ARG A 94 -5.00 8.22 15.22
C ARG A 94 -6.46 8.09 15.63
N ALA A 95 -6.83 7.00 16.30
CA ALA A 95 -8.20 6.79 16.79
C ALA A 95 -8.64 7.98 17.68
N GLY A 96 -9.80 8.56 17.35
CA GLY A 96 -10.34 9.77 17.94
C GLY A 96 -9.85 11.09 17.31
N GLN A 97 -8.77 11.08 16.52
CA GLN A 97 -8.23 12.26 15.86
C GLN A 97 -9.07 12.64 14.63
N GLU A 98 -9.32 13.95 14.48
CA GLU A 98 -9.92 14.56 13.30
C GLU A 98 -8.88 15.46 12.62
N SER A 99 -8.74 15.37 11.29
CA SER A 99 -7.86 16.22 10.51
C SER A 99 -8.46 16.52 9.12
N ASP A 100 -8.22 17.73 8.64
CA ASP A 100 -8.45 18.13 7.25
C ASP A 100 -7.12 18.41 6.52
N LEU A 101 -5.98 18.05 7.11
CA LEU A 101 -4.64 18.30 6.57
C LEU A 101 -4.06 17.03 5.98
N ALA A 102 -3.83 17.04 4.66
CA ALA A 102 -3.07 16.02 3.95
C ALA A 102 -1.66 16.53 3.64
N TYR A 103 -0.69 15.63 3.53
CA TYR A 103 0.73 15.94 3.36
C TYR A 103 1.25 15.35 2.05
N SER A 104 1.82 16.19 1.17
CA SER A 104 2.45 15.76 -0.08
C SER A 104 3.93 16.10 -0.01
N GLY A 105 4.76 15.18 0.46
CA GLY A 105 6.15 15.45 0.76
C GLY A 105 6.28 16.47 1.90
N ARG A 106 6.80 17.67 1.61
CA ARG A 106 6.91 18.76 2.60
C ARG A 106 5.71 19.71 2.59
N ASP A 107 4.85 19.62 1.59
CA ASP A 107 3.74 20.52 1.41
C ASP A 107 2.53 20.03 2.21
N THR A 108 1.86 20.96 2.89
CA THR A 108 0.60 20.69 3.59
C THR A 108 -0.56 21.18 2.73
N TYR A 109 -1.53 20.31 2.50
CA TYR A 109 -2.73 20.58 1.72
C TYR A 109 -3.98 20.50 2.59
N LYS A 110 -4.76 21.57 2.62
CA LYS A 110 -6.03 21.60 3.33
C LYS A 110 -7.16 21.04 2.46
N LEU A 111 -7.74 19.93 2.90
CA LEU A 111 -8.88 19.27 2.27
C LEU A 111 -10.17 20.11 2.45
N PRO A 112 -11.13 20.01 1.52
CA PRO A 112 -12.42 20.68 1.65
C PRO A 112 -13.40 19.95 2.59
N PHE A 113 -12.92 18.96 3.35
CA PHE A 113 -13.64 18.18 4.34
C PHE A 113 -12.66 17.70 5.41
N SER A 114 -13.14 17.42 6.63
CA SER A 114 -12.34 16.76 7.66
C SER A 114 -12.66 15.28 7.72
N VAL A 115 -11.68 14.50 8.17
CA VAL A 115 -11.79 13.07 8.39
C VAL A 115 -11.41 12.78 9.82
N LYS A 116 -12.32 12.14 10.56
CA LYS A 116 -12.06 11.63 11.91
C LYS A 116 -11.93 10.13 11.86
N LEU A 117 -10.85 9.59 12.41
CA LEU A 117 -10.74 8.16 12.63
C LEU A 117 -11.52 7.80 13.90
N GLU A 118 -12.55 6.96 13.77
CA GLU A 118 -13.22 6.39 14.95
C GLU A 118 -12.43 5.22 15.50
N ASP A 119 -12.06 4.29 14.61
CA ASP A 119 -11.48 3.01 14.99
C ASP A 119 -10.63 2.44 13.85
N PHE A 120 -9.61 1.66 14.21
CA PHE A 120 -8.73 0.96 13.29
C PHE A 120 -8.72 -0.54 13.62
N LYS A 121 -9.01 -1.36 12.60
CA LYS A 121 -9.10 -2.80 12.72
C LYS A 121 -8.11 -3.51 11.82
N LEU A 122 -7.45 -4.54 12.35
CA LEU A 122 -6.56 -5.41 11.61
C LEU A 122 -7.10 -6.85 11.65
N GLU A 123 -7.20 -7.47 10.48
CA GLU A 123 -7.67 -8.83 10.28
C GLU A 123 -6.54 -9.71 9.77
N TYR A 124 -6.37 -10.88 10.37
CA TYR A 124 -5.44 -11.91 9.91
C TYR A 124 -6.17 -12.96 9.06
N TYR A 125 -5.44 -13.67 8.19
CA TYR A 125 -6.01 -14.81 7.45
C TYR A 125 -6.39 -15.96 8.39
N ARG A 126 -5.60 -16.15 9.45
CA ARG A 126 -5.80 -17.13 10.53
C ARG A 126 -5.33 -16.49 11.84
N GLU A 127 -5.77 -17.04 12.96
CA GLU A 127 -5.25 -16.60 14.26
C GLU A 127 -3.75 -16.93 14.33
N PRO A 128 -2.86 -15.94 14.55
CA PRO A 128 -1.43 -16.18 14.65
C PRO A 128 -1.10 -17.13 15.79
N LEU A 129 -0.16 -18.04 15.54
CA LEU A 129 0.24 -19.07 16.48
C LEU A 129 1.67 -18.81 16.96
N GLY A 130 1.85 -18.75 18.27
CA GLY A 130 3.18 -18.70 18.86
C GLY A 130 3.87 -20.06 18.80
N VAL A 131 5.13 -20.06 18.41
CA VAL A 131 5.99 -21.26 18.42
C VAL A 131 7.25 -20.96 19.21
N ILE A 132 7.55 -21.84 20.15
CA ILE A 132 8.78 -21.83 20.92
C ILE A 132 9.67 -22.93 20.37
N THR A 133 10.79 -22.53 19.78
CA THR A 133 11.83 -23.44 19.34
C THR A 133 12.90 -23.51 20.42
N VAL A 134 13.24 -24.73 20.80
CA VAL A 134 14.32 -25.02 21.74
C VAL A 134 15.37 -25.85 21.03
N GLU A 135 16.63 -25.42 21.12
CA GLU A 135 17.79 -26.15 20.62
C GLU A 135 18.74 -26.46 21.78
N ASP A 136 18.96 -27.76 22.02
CA ASP A 136 19.94 -28.28 22.96
C ASP A 136 20.82 -29.37 22.30
N ALA A 137 21.66 -30.04 23.09
CA ALA A 137 22.52 -31.12 22.59
C ALA A 137 21.74 -32.32 22.00
N GLY A 138 20.47 -32.50 22.36
CA GLY A 138 19.56 -33.52 21.83
C GLY A 138 18.82 -33.09 20.55
N GLY A 139 19.09 -31.88 20.05
CA GLY A 139 18.58 -31.35 18.79
C GLY A 139 17.49 -30.30 18.96
N ARG A 140 16.86 -29.96 17.84
CA ARG A 140 15.78 -28.96 17.78
C ARG A 140 14.42 -29.57 18.12
N ARG A 141 13.63 -28.87 18.92
CA ARG A 141 12.24 -29.22 19.26
C ARG A 141 11.38 -27.97 19.25
N ASP A 142 10.16 -28.08 18.73
CA ASP A 142 9.19 -27.00 18.69
C ASP A 142 8.02 -27.32 19.62
N LEU A 143 7.52 -26.28 20.29
CA LEU A 143 6.34 -26.32 21.16
C LEU A 143 5.41 -25.17 20.77
N TYR A 144 4.15 -25.47 20.48
CA TYR A 144 3.15 -24.42 20.34
C TYR A 144 2.98 -23.67 21.67
N ALA A 145 3.13 -22.36 21.61
CA ALA A 145 3.03 -21.48 22.75
C ALA A 145 1.55 -21.35 23.14
N VAL A 146 1.10 -22.24 24.01
CA VAL A 146 -0.21 -22.22 24.66
C VAL A 146 0.04 -22.12 26.17
N GLU A 147 -0.71 -21.26 26.87
CA GLU A 147 -0.53 -21.12 28.32
C GLU A 147 -0.73 -22.47 29.04
N GLY A 148 0.21 -22.82 29.91
CA GLY A 148 0.26 -24.11 30.59
C GLY A 148 0.97 -25.23 29.82
N ALA A 149 1.23 -25.06 28.52
CA ALA A 149 2.00 -26.02 27.75
C ALA A 149 3.41 -26.19 28.33
N SER A 150 3.95 -27.41 28.27
CA SER A 150 5.28 -27.70 28.79
C SER A 150 6.02 -28.68 27.90
N LEU A 151 7.34 -28.50 27.81
CA LEU A 151 8.25 -29.37 27.09
C LEU A 151 9.34 -29.84 28.06
N THR A 152 9.53 -31.16 28.12
CA THR A 152 10.63 -31.76 28.90
C THR A 152 11.71 -32.22 27.94
N LEU A 153 12.91 -31.68 28.11
CA LEU A 153 14.12 -32.02 27.37
C LEU A 153 15.08 -32.76 28.31
N PRO A 154 16.07 -33.49 27.78
CA PRO A 154 17.10 -34.12 28.62
C PRO A 154 17.86 -33.10 29.49
N SER A 155 18.06 -31.88 28.98
CA SER A 155 18.85 -30.82 29.63
C SER A 155 18.02 -29.81 30.43
N ALA A 156 16.71 -29.72 30.18
CA ALA A 156 15.85 -28.67 30.74
C ALA A 156 14.35 -29.02 30.73
N ARG A 157 13.58 -28.32 31.56
CA ARG A 157 12.11 -28.30 31.49
C ARG A 157 11.65 -26.89 31.20
N LEU A 158 10.79 -26.73 30.19
CA LEU A 158 10.12 -25.48 29.88
C LEU A 158 8.63 -25.57 30.18
N LYS A 159 8.06 -24.47 30.68
CA LYS A 159 6.62 -24.27 30.82
C LYS A 159 6.23 -22.87 30.36
N VAL A 160 5.20 -22.77 29.53
CA VAL A 160 4.61 -21.51 29.09
C VAL A 160 3.72 -20.98 30.21
N LEU A 161 4.07 -19.82 30.77
CA LEU A 161 3.34 -19.21 31.87
C LEU A 161 2.27 -18.23 31.38
N LYS A 162 2.62 -17.39 30.40
CA LYS A 162 1.76 -16.31 29.91
C LYS A 162 2.11 -15.94 28.48
N LEU A 163 1.12 -15.55 27.69
CA LEU A 163 1.30 -14.96 26.37
C LEU A 163 0.83 -13.51 26.36
N ALA A 164 1.47 -12.69 25.55
CA ALA A 164 1.07 -11.33 25.23
C ALA A 164 1.14 -11.14 23.72
N ARG A 165 0.11 -10.56 23.12
CA ARG A 165 0.05 -10.30 21.67
C ARG A 165 0.80 -9.02 21.31
N ASP A 166 0.64 -8.01 22.15
CA ASP A 166 1.30 -6.72 22.07
C ASP A 166 1.79 -6.30 23.46
N PHE A 167 2.91 -6.90 23.84
CA PHE A 167 3.54 -6.67 25.13
C PHE A 167 3.92 -5.19 25.31
N GLY A 168 3.44 -4.61 26.41
CA GLY A 168 3.88 -3.32 26.92
C GLY A 168 4.16 -3.35 28.42
N VAL A 169 4.78 -2.30 28.90
CA VAL A 169 5.04 -2.08 30.33
C VAL A 169 4.44 -0.73 30.71
N THR A 170 3.66 -0.69 31.79
CA THR A 170 3.08 0.55 32.31
C THR A 170 4.15 1.41 32.97
N ALA A 171 3.84 2.68 33.25
CA ALA A 171 4.74 3.57 34.00
C ALA A 171 5.11 3.04 35.40
N ARG A 172 4.33 2.08 35.94
CA ARG A 172 4.58 1.41 37.23
C ARG A 172 5.44 0.15 37.09
N GLY A 173 5.88 -0.21 35.88
CA GLY A 173 6.66 -1.42 35.62
C GLY A 173 5.82 -2.69 35.46
N GLU A 174 4.49 -2.59 35.41
CA GLU A 174 3.60 -3.75 35.28
C GLU A 174 3.41 -4.13 33.80
N THR A 175 3.31 -5.43 33.51
CA THR A 175 3.05 -5.90 32.14
C THR A 175 1.62 -5.61 31.71
N ALA A 176 1.44 -5.08 30.51
CA ALA A 176 0.13 -4.75 29.93
C ALA A 176 0.01 -5.28 28.50
N GLU A 177 -1.23 -5.58 28.09
CA GLU A 177 -1.61 -5.88 26.71
C GLU A 177 -1.98 -4.54 26.04
N LYS A 178 -1.17 -4.06 25.09
CA LYS A 178 -1.39 -2.75 24.47
C LYS A 178 -2.50 -2.75 23.42
N SER A 179 -2.71 -3.88 22.74
CA SER A 179 -3.69 -4.03 21.67
C SER A 179 -4.09 -5.50 21.49
N PRO A 180 -5.22 -5.79 20.83
CA PRO A 180 -5.61 -7.16 20.53
C PRO A 180 -4.79 -7.79 19.39
N TYR A 181 -3.87 -7.02 18.78
CA TYR A 181 -3.07 -7.41 17.62
C TYR A 181 -1.70 -7.94 18.02
N TRP A 182 -1.07 -8.65 17.11
CA TRP A 182 0.21 -9.31 17.32
C TRP A 182 1.41 -8.42 16.96
N PHE A 183 1.46 -7.21 17.51
CA PHE A 183 2.48 -6.22 17.17
C PHE A 183 3.79 -6.36 17.95
N ASN A 184 3.72 -6.75 19.22
CA ASN A 184 4.89 -7.07 20.03
C ASN A 184 4.68 -8.38 20.80
N PRO A 185 4.65 -9.51 20.09
CA PRO A 185 4.34 -10.81 20.68
C PRO A 185 5.41 -11.21 21.70
N ALA A 186 4.99 -11.64 22.88
CA ALA A 186 5.88 -12.13 23.91
C ALA A 186 5.33 -13.36 24.65
N ALA A 187 6.21 -14.29 24.97
CA ALA A 187 5.90 -15.45 25.79
C ALA A 187 6.73 -15.42 27.08
N ARG A 188 6.06 -15.54 28.23
CA ARG A 188 6.71 -15.71 29.53
C ARG A 188 6.93 -17.19 29.77
N LEU A 189 8.18 -17.59 29.88
CA LEU A 189 8.56 -18.99 30.05
C LEU A 189 9.18 -19.21 31.43
N GLU A 190 8.81 -20.31 32.06
CA GLU A 190 9.55 -20.89 33.18
C GLU A 190 10.49 -21.95 32.64
N ILE A 191 11.80 -21.75 32.83
CA ILE A 191 12.85 -22.63 32.34
C ILE A 191 13.60 -23.17 33.55
N THR A 192 13.61 -24.48 33.71
CA THR A 192 14.40 -25.17 34.74
C THR A 192 15.52 -25.95 34.07
N ALA A 193 16.76 -25.51 34.26
CA ALA A 193 17.96 -26.13 33.68
C ALA A 193 19.11 -26.07 34.70
N ALA A 194 19.93 -27.12 34.76
CA ALA A 194 21.05 -27.22 35.71
C ALA A 194 20.66 -26.91 37.17
N GLY A 195 19.49 -27.37 37.61
CA GLY A 195 18.97 -27.16 38.97
C GLY A 195 18.48 -25.74 39.29
N LYS A 196 18.51 -24.81 38.32
CA LYS A 196 18.01 -23.44 38.49
C LYS A 196 16.74 -23.22 37.70
N THR A 197 15.74 -22.58 38.32
CA THR A 197 14.51 -22.14 37.66
C THR A 197 14.53 -20.65 37.40
N ARG A 198 14.28 -20.25 36.16
CA ARG A 198 14.25 -18.85 35.70
C ARG A 198 12.92 -18.55 35.03
N ARG A 199 12.45 -17.31 35.14
CA ARG A 199 11.18 -16.85 34.54
C ARG A 199 11.44 -15.64 33.66
N LEU A 200 11.57 -15.88 32.36
CA LEU A 200 12.03 -14.89 31.39
C LEU A 200 10.97 -14.63 30.33
N TRP A 201 11.01 -13.42 29.76
CA TRP A 201 10.20 -13.06 28.60
C TRP A 201 11.01 -13.30 27.33
N PHE A 202 10.35 -13.89 26.33
CA PHE A 202 10.90 -14.09 24.99
C PHE A 202 10.03 -13.34 24.00
N PHE A 203 10.64 -12.54 23.14
CA PHE A 203 9.96 -11.64 22.22
C PHE A 203 10.14 -12.11 20.79
N ALA A 204 9.05 -12.18 20.02
CA ALA A 204 9.12 -12.61 18.63
C ALA A 204 9.94 -11.62 17.78
N ASN A 205 9.76 -10.32 18.03
CA ASN A 205 10.47 -9.26 17.30
C ASN A 205 11.91 -9.05 17.80
N PHE A 206 12.24 -9.56 18.99
CA PHE A 206 13.55 -9.38 19.62
C PHE A 206 14.05 -10.68 20.27
N PRO A 207 14.43 -11.72 19.48
CA PRO A 207 14.73 -13.05 20.02
C PRO A 207 15.86 -13.09 21.06
N GLY A 208 16.77 -12.12 21.05
CA GLY A 208 17.88 -12.01 22.02
C GLY A 208 17.57 -11.29 23.32
N MET A 209 16.40 -10.65 23.47
CA MET A 209 16.08 -9.82 24.64
C MET A 209 15.44 -10.62 25.80
N HIS A 210 16.11 -11.67 26.28
CA HIS A 210 15.68 -12.46 27.43
C HIS A 210 16.53 -12.22 28.69
N GLY A 211 17.54 -11.34 28.61
CA GLY A 211 18.21 -10.74 29.77
C GLY A 211 19.21 -11.62 30.53
N GLU A 212 19.33 -12.91 30.18
CA GLU A 212 20.25 -13.83 30.84
C GLU A 212 20.78 -14.89 29.87
N ASP A 213 22.04 -15.33 30.06
CA ASP A 213 22.59 -16.46 29.32
C ASP A 213 21.99 -17.78 29.82
N LEU A 214 21.42 -18.53 28.88
CA LEU A 214 20.82 -19.84 29.11
C LEU A 214 21.73 -20.96 28.57
N PRO A 215 21.76 -22.14 29.21
CA PRO A 215 22.56 -23.27 28.73
C PRO A 215 21.97 -23.96 27.48
N LEU A 216 20.86 -23.43 26.95
CA LEU A 216 20.18 -23.87 25.75
C LEU A 216 19.67 -22.66 24.99
N ARG A 217 19.47 -22.79 23.68
CA ARG A 217 18.91 -21.71 22.87
C ARG A 217 17.39 -21.84 22.83
N VAL A 218 16.70 -20.77 23.20
CA VAL A 218 15.24 -20.69 23.16
C VAL A 218 14.85 -19.49 22.32
N THR A 219 14.02 -19.70 21.32
CA THR A 219 13.49 -18.62 20.47
C THR A 219 11.97 -18.71 20.42
N TYR A 220 11.32 -17.57 20.52
CA TYR A 220 9.88 -17.43 20.31
C TYR A 220 9.63 -16.76 18.97
N ALA A 221 8.72 -17.30 18.16
CA ALA A 221 8.33 -16.75 16.88
C ALA A 221 6.81 -16.87 16.69
N LEU A 222 6.27 -16.11 15.74
CA LEU A 222 4.89 -16.28 15.27
C LEU A 222 4.86 -16.97 13.93
N GLU A 223 3.93 -17.90 13.80
CA GLU A 223 3.47 -18.45 12.54
C GLU A 223 2.08 -17.90 12.21
N GLN A 224 1.71 -17.93 10.92
CA GLN A 224 0.38 -17.52 10.44
C GLN A 224 0.01 -16.06 10.74
N ALA A 225 1.00 -15.19 10.96
CA ALA A 225 0.81 -13.76 11.22
C ALA A 225 0.51 -12.91 9.96
N GLU A 226 0.04 -13.54 8.89
CA GLU A 226 -0.27 -12.87 7.63
C GLU A 226 -1.53 -12.01 7.76
N ILE A 227 -1.39 -10.73 7.46
CA ILE A 227 -2.46 -9.75 7.50
C ILE A 227 -3.32 -9.91 6.25
N LYS A 228 -4.62 -10.14 6.46
CA LYS A 228 -5.62 -10.22 5.40
C LYS A 228 -6.10 -8.84 4.99
N ASN A 229 -6.42 -8.01 5.97
CA ASN A 229 -6.98 -6.69 5.72
C ASN A 229 -6.73 -5.76 6.90
N PHE A 230 -6.75 -4.46 6.63
CA PHE A 230 -6.82 -3.44 7.66
C PHE A 230 -7.87 -2.41 7.25
N THR A 231 -8.67 -1.98 8.21
CA THR A 231 -9.89 -1.23 7.99
C THR A 231 -9.93 -0.03 8.93
N SER A 232 -10.06 1.16 8.35
CA SER A 232 -10.32 2.39 9.10
C SER A 232 -11.81 2.71 9.05
N THR A 233 -12.43 2.83 10.23
CA THR A 233 -13.77 3.39 10.36
C THR A 233 -13.65 4.89 10.54
N VAL A 234 -14.23 5.66 9.63
CA VAL A 234 -14.05 7.11 9.60
C VAL A 234 -15.39 7.85 9.57
N GLN A 235 -15.41 9.03 10.17
CA GLN A 235 -16.43 10.04 9.92
C GLN A 235 -15.85 11.12 9.02
N VAL A 236 -16.52 11.40 7.91
CA VAL A 236 -16.16 12.52 7.03
C VAL A 236 -17.16 13.65 7.22
N ARG A 237 -16.67 14.85 7.53
CA ARG A 237 -17.50 16.04 7.68
C ARG A 237 -17.25 17.00 6.52
N GLY A 238 -18.27 17.22 5.70
CA GLY A 238 -18.24 18.17 4.60
C GLY A 238 -18.49 19.61 5.05
N ARG A 239 -18.24 20.58 4.14
CA ARG A 239 -18.49 22.02 4.38
C ARG A 239 -19.93 22.37 4.76
N ALA A 240 -20.92 21.58 4.32
CA ALA A 240 -22.33 21.81 4.61
C ALA A 240 -22.78 21.21 5.96
N GLY A 241 -21.85 20.72 6.80
CA GLY A 241 -22.15 20.08 8.07
C GLY A 241 -22.64 18.63 7.96
N THR A 242 -22.75 18.09 6.74
CA THR A 242 -23.06 16.67 6.53
C THR A 242 -21.92 15.80 7.08
N VAL A 243 -22.29 14.88 7.96
CA VAL A 243 -21.38 13.87 8.53
C VAL A 243 -21.75 12.52 7.95
N THR A 244 -20.81 11.89 7.27
CA THR A 244 -20.97 10.55 6.71
C THR A 244 -19.99 9.61 7.37
N ARG A 245 -20.52 8.53 7.96
CA ARG A 245 -19.71 7.43 8.48
C ARG A 245 -19.43 6.42 7.38
N ALA A 246 -18.18 5.98 7.25
CA ALA A 246 -17.77 5.01 6.24
C ALA A 246 -16.61 4.14 6.72
N GLU A 247 -16.38 3.03 6.02
CA GLU A 247 -15.22 2.17 6.21
C GLU A 247 -14.31 2.25 4.98
N ILE A 248 -13.01 2.35 5.23
CA ILE A 248 -11.96 2.34 4.22
C ILE A 248 -11.08 1.12 4.48
N SER A 249 -10.88 0.27 3.47
CA SER A 249 -9.94 -0.86 3.53
C SER A 249 -9.22 -1.03 2.19
N VAL A 250 -8.22 -1.92 2.12
CA VAL A 250 -7.25 -2.01 1.00
C VAL A 250 -7.92 -2.05 -0.38
N ASN A 251 -9.08 -2.69 -0.49
CA ASN A 251 -9.85 -2.82 -1.74
C ASN A 251 -11.19 -2.08 -1.74
N LYS A 252 -11.47 -1.28 -0.71
CA LYS A 252 -12.72 -0.52 -0.56
C LYS A 252 -12.40 0.93 -0.21
N PRO A 253 -11.96 1.74 -1.20
CA PRO A 253 -11.66 3.14 -0.97
C PRO A 253 -12.93 3.97 -0.80
N LEU A 254 -12.84 5.09 -0.08
CA LEU A 254 -13.93 6.04 0.09
C LEU A 254 -13.80 7.21 -0.89
N ARG A 255 -14.85 7.49 -1.65
CA ARG A 255 -14.91 8.64 -2.55
C ARG A 255 -15.76 9.76 -1.95
N VAL A 256 -15.19 10.96 -1.84
CA VAL A 256 -15.88 12.13 -1.27
C VAL A 256 -15.35 13.43 -1.89
N ASN A 257 -16.26 14.32 -2.30
CA ASN A 257 -15.93 15.65 -2.87
C ASN A 257 -14.92 15.60 -4.04
N GLY A 258 -14.94 14.54 -4.85
CA GLY A 258 -14.00 14.33 -5.95
C GLY A 258 -12.63 13.79 -5.54
N TYR A 259 -12.42 13.51 -4.25
CA TYR A 259 -11.24 12.83 -3.72
C TYR A 259 -11.54 11.35 -3.49
N THR A 260 -10.50 10.54 -3.52
CA THR A 260 -10.56 9.12 -3.15
C THR A 260 -9.56 8.88 -2.02
N LEU A 261 -10.03 8.32 -0.92
CA LEU A 261 -9.23 7.95 0.24
C LEU A 261 -9.00 6.45 0.18
N TYR A 262 -7.72 6.08 0.12
CA TYR A 262 -7.26 4.70 0.10
C TYR A 262 -6.69 4.36 1.46
N GLN A 263 -6.92 3.12 1.89
CA GLN A 263 -6.23 2.56 3.02
C GLN A 263 -4.83 2.12 2.57
N THR A 264 -3.79 2.80 3.05
CA THR A 264 -2.43 2.64 2.52
C THR A 264 -1.53 1.89 3.48
N SER A 265 -1.51 2.31 4.75
CA SER A 265 -0.63 1.69 5.74
C SER A 265 -1.21 1.84 7.16
N TYR A 266 -0.49 1.28 8.13
CA TYR A 266 -0.70 1.39 9.56
C TYR A 266 0.67 1.36 10.26
N ASP A 267 0.70 1.58 11.58
CA ASP A 267 1.94 1.55 12.37
C ASP A 267 1.88 0.39 13.37
N PRO A 268 2.72 -0.65 13.22
CA PRO A 268 2.82 -1.73 14.21
C PRO A 268 3.19 -1.22 15.61
N ALA A 269 3.85 -0.08 15.76
CA ALA A 269 4.17 0.50 17.07
C ALA A 269 2.97 1.23 17.72
N ASP A 270 1.95 1.58 16.94
CA ASP A 270 0.75 2.30 17.40
C ASP A 270 -0.52 1.71 16.78
N ALA A 271 -1.16 0.80 17.52
CA ALA A 271 -2.38 0.11 17.10
C ALA A 271 -3.58 1.01 16.79
N ARG A 272 -3.50 2.29 17.12
CA ARG A 272 -4.55 3.27 16.84
C ARG A 272 -4.27 4.11 15.60
N TYR A 273 -3.14 3.90 14.94
CA TYR A 273 -2.69 4.69 13.81
C TYR A 273 -3.13 4.08 12.48
N THR A 274 -3.53 4.95 11.56
CA THR A 274 -3.78 4.61 10.16
C THR A 274 -3.15 5.66 9.25
N LEU A 275 -2.66 5.21 8.10
CA LEU A 275 -2.24 6.08 7.02
C LEU A 275 -3.19 5.91 5.85
N LEU A 276 -3.92 6.99 5.55
CA LEU A 276 -4.77 7.06 4.36
C LEU A 276 -4.05 7.84 3.28
N THR A 277 -4.07 7.37 2.03
CA THR A 277 -3.67 8.19 0.88
C THR A 277 -4.90 8.85 0.30
N VAL A 278 -4.86 10.17 0.14
CA VAL A 278 -5.90 10.97 -0.46
C VAL A 278 -5.46 11.36 -1.86
N THR A 279 -6.24 10.96 -2.87
CA THR A 279 -5.96 11.31 -4.27
C THR A 279 -7.11 12.09 -4.89
N ARG A 280 -6.79 12.91 -5.89
CA ARG A 280 -7.76 13.53 -6.79
C ARG A 280 -7.17 13.55 -8.19
N ASP A 281 -7.76 12.78 -9.10
CA ASP A 281 -7.37 12.71 -10.51
C ASP A 281 -8.56 13.01 -11.41
N ARG A 282 -8.56 14.20 -12.02
CA ARG A 282 -9.61 14.60 -12.97
C ARG A 282 -9.33 14.11 -14.39
N GLY A 283 -8.06 13.82 -14.71
CA GLY A 283 -7.63 13.36 -16.03
C GLY A 283 -8.01 11.91 -16.31
N ALA A 284 -8.18 11.10 -15.26
CA ALA A 284 -8.63 9.71 -15.39
C ALA A 284 -9.92 9.58 -16.22
N TRP A 285 -10.88 10.49 -16.04
CA TRP A 285 -12.13 10.48 -16.84
C TRP A 285 -11.90 10.76 -18.32
N VAL A 286 -10.91 11.60 -18.66
CA VAL A 286 -10.52 11.85 -20.05
C VAL A 286 -9.91 10.59 -20.67
N VAL A 287 -9.07 9.88 -19.91
CA VAL A 287 -8.49 8.60 -20.35
C VAL A 287 -9.59 7.56 -20.59
N PHE A 288 -10.56 7.42 -19.67
CA PHE A 288 -11.69 6.51 -19.85
C PHE A 288 -12.58 6.88 -21.04
N ALA A 289 -12.80 8.17 -21.28
CA ALA A 289 -13.50 8.64 -22.49
C ALA A 289 -12.73 8.23 -23.75
N GLY A 290 -11.39 8.38 -23.75
CA GLY A 290 -10.54 7.93 -24.86
C GLY A 290 -10.63 6.43 -25.14
N PHE A 291 -10.58 5.60 -24.09
CA PHE A 291 -10.80 4.15 -24.23
C PHE A 291 -12.19 3.80 -24.75
N SER A 292 -13.22 4.53 -24.32
CA SER A 292 -14.59 4.34 -24.80
C SER A 292 -14.73 4.66 -26.30
N ILE A 293 -14.12 5.75 -26.75
CA ILE A 293 -14.07 6.14 -28.17
C ILE A 293 -13.30 5.09 -28.99
N LEU A 294 -12.16 4.61 -28.47
CA LEU A 294 -11.36 3.57 -29.12
C LEU A 294 -12.16 2.28 -29.28
N LEU A 295 -12.82 1.83 -28.20
CA LEU A 295 -13.66 0.63 -28.20
C LEU A 295 -14.81 0.77 -29.20
N LEU A 296 -15.49 1.91 -29.23
CA LEU A 296 -16.55 2.17 -30.21
C LEU A 296 -16.02 2.07 -31.65
N GLY A 297 -14.83 2.64 -31.91
CA GLY A 297 -14.16 2.53 -33.20
C GLY A 297 -13.88 1.07 -33.59
N VAL A 298 -13.37 0.26 -32.67
CA VAL A 298 -13.13 -1.17 -32.89
C VAL A 298 -14.43 -1.92 -33.15
N LEU A 299 -15.49 -1.68 -32.37
CA LEU A 299 -16.79 -2.32 -32.58
C LEU A 299 -17.40 -1.98 -33.94
N LEU A 300 -17.28 -0.73 -34.39
CA LEU A 300 -17.75 -0.31 -35.73
C LEU A 300 -16.89 -0.89 -36.87
N TRP A 301 -15.62 -1.19 -36.59
CA TRP A 301 -14.76 -1.89 -37.55
C TRP A 301 -15.13 -3.37 -37.66
N LEU A 302 -15.41 -4.05 -36.55
CA LEU A 302 -15.79 -5.47 -36.52
C LEU A 302 -17.19 -5.76 -37.09
N ARG A 303 -18.08 -4.76 -37.15
CA ARG A 303 -19.42 -4.90 -37.76
C ARG A 303 -19.42 -4.80 -39.29
N LYS A 304 -18.27 -4.53 -39.91
CA LYS A 304 -18.09 -4.56 -41.36
C LYS A 304 -17.71 -5.95 -41.82
#